data_AF-A0A954HUN4-F1
#
_entry.id   AF-A0A954HUN4-F1
#
_cell.length_a   1.000
_cell.length_b   1.000
_cell.length_c   1.000
_cell.angle_alpha   90.00
_cell.angle_beta   90.00
_cell.angle_gamma   90.00
#
_symmetry.space_group_name_H-M   'P 1'
#
loop_
_entity.id
_entity.type
_entity.pdbx_description
1 polymer ?
#
loop_
_entity_poly.entity_id
_entity_poly.type
_entity_poly.pdbx_seq_one_letter_code
_entity_poly.pdbx_strand_id
1 'polypeptide(L)'
;MSTNPLPIIESCDDCGACCRLTPIPPFADGETARRSVPDELLSPIRRRIAADQQFDKLPCVWFNAETLQCRHYELRPDACRQFEINSDLCRLSRWEFDLT
;
A
#
# COMPACT_ATOMS: atom_id res chain seq x y z
N MET A 1 18.37 5.47 -19.22
CA MET A 1 17.22 4.74 -18.64
C MET A 1 17.50 3.27 -18.91
N SER A 2 17.82 2.47 -17.87
CA SER A 2 18.05 1.03 -18.06
C SER A 2 16.80 0.38 -18.64
N THR A 3 16.98 -0.35 -19.73
CA THR A 3 15.93 -0.93 -20.58
C THR A 3 15.51 -2.34 -20.15
N ASN A 4 15.84 -2.77 -18.92
CA ASN A 4 15.46 -4.10 -18.46
C ASN A 4 14.04 -4.05 -17.87
N PRO A 5 13.07 -4.75 -18.46
CA PRO A 5 11.76 -4.88 -17.85
C PRO A 5 11.91 -5.66 -16.53
N LEU A 6 11.25 -5.18 -15.48
CA LEU A 6 11.13 -5.91 -14.22
C LEU A 6 10.52 -7.29 -14.49
N PRO A 7 10.94 -8.35 -13.76
CA PRO A 7 10.41 -9.68 -14.00
C PRO A 7 8.93 -9.73 -13.62
N ILE A 8 8.19 -10.55 -14.36
CA ILE A 8 6.78 -10.86 -14.08
C ILE A 8 6.73 -11.75 -12.84
N ILE A 9 5.88 -11.38 -11.87
CA ILE A 9 5.68 -12.15 -10.63
C ILE A 9 4.28 -12.74 -10.58
N GLU A 10 4.11 -13.87 -9.90
CA GLU A 10 2.83 -14.57 -9.78
C GLU A 10 2.15 -14.35 -8.42
N SER A 11 2.88 -13.85 -7.41
CA SER A 11 2.37 -13.50 -6.09
C SER A 11 2.97 -12.21 -5.55
N CYS A 12 2.34 -11.67 -4.49
CA CYS A 12 2.83 -10.50 -3.76
C CYS A 12 3.67 -10.88 -2.53
N ASP A 13 4.05 -12.16 -2.39
CA ASP A 13 4.83 -12.64 -1.25
C ASP A 13 6.17 -11.92 -1.21
N ASP A 14 6.58 -11.48 -0.02
CA ASP A 14 7.82 -10.73 0.23
C ASP A 14 8.03 -9.46 -0.63
N CYS A 15 6.97 -8.92 -1.25
CA CYS A 15 7.07 -7.73 -2.12
C CYS A 15 6.77 -6.44 -1.34
N GLY A 16 5.52 -6.29 -0.87
CA GLY A 16 5.08 -5.10 -0.13
C GLY A 16 5.21 -3.75 -0.85
N ALA A 17 5.61 -3.72 -2.13
CA ALA A 17 6.05 -2.52 -2.84
C ALA A 17 4.99 -1.40 -2.85
N CYS A 18 3.73 -1.72 -3.13
CA CYS A 18 2.63 -0.75 -3.10
C CYS A 18 2.40 -0.17 -1.70
N CYS A 19 2.56 -0.99 -0.64
CA CYS A 19 2.39 -0.56 0.75
C CYS A 19 3.52 0.36 1.22
N ARG A 20 4.70 0.33 0.58
CA ARG A 20 5.83 1.20 0.92
C ARG A 20 5.73 2.61 0.33
N LEU A 21 4.85 2.83 -0.66
CA LEU A 21 4.66 4.11 -1.35
C LEU A 21 3.28 4.74 -1.11
N THR A 22 2.45 4.14 -0.24
CA THR A 22 1.12 4.64 0.08
C THR A 22 1.07 4.96 1.59
N PRO A 23 1.33 6.21 2.04
CA PRO A 23 1.49 6.53 3.45
C PRO A 23 0.31 6.17 4.36
N ILE A 24 -0.87 6.09 3.76
CA ILE A 24 -2.12 5.68 4.40
C ILE A 24 -2.86 4.69 3.50
N PRO A 25 -3.72 3.81 4.05
CA PRO A 25 -4.66 3.06 3.25
C PRO A 25 -5.58 4.04 2.49
N PRO A 26 -5.62 3.99 1.15
CA PRO A 26 -6.38 4.92 0.32
C PRO A 26 -7.87 4.54 0.32
N PHE A 27 -8.54 4.72 1.46
CA PHE A 27 -9.99 4.55 1.56
C PHE A 27 -10.71 5.58 0.70
N ALA A 28 -11.73 5.13 -0.02
CA ALA A 28 -12.69 6.02 -0.65
C ALA A 28 -13.67 6.60 0.40
N ASP A 29 -14.40 7.64 0.03
CA ASP A 29 -15.42 8.25 0.91
C ASP A 29 -16.46 7.21 1.37
N GLY A 30 -16.71 7.18 2.68
CA GLY A 30 -17.64 6.23 3.31
C GLY A 30 -17.18 4.78 3.36
N GLU A 31 -16.03 4.44 2.77
CA GLU A 31 -15.55 3.07 2.70
C GLU A 31 -15.18 2.49 4.07
N THR A 32 -14.56 3.30 4.94
CA THR A 32 -14.19 2.88 6.29
C THR A 32 -15.42 2.39 7.09
N ALA A 33 -16.56 3.06 6.94
CA ALA A 33 -17.83 2.65 7.55
C ALA A 33 -18.39 1.38 6.89
N ARG A 34 -18.43 1.31 5.55
CA ARG A 34 -18.87 0.11 4.81
C ARG A 34 -18.06 -1.12 5.19
N ARG A 35 -16.76 -0.96 5.44
CA ARG A 35 -15.84 -2.04 5.85
C ARG A 35 -15.79 -2.27 7.35
N SER A 36 -16.57 -1.54 8.14
CA SER A 36 -16.56 -1.62 9.60
C SER A 36 -15.15 -1.52 10.19
N VAL A 37 -14.32 -0.62 9.65
CA VAL A 37 -12.94 -0.42 10.13
C VAL A 37 -13.01 0.15 11.56
N PRO A 38 -12.44 -0.52 12.56
CA PRO A 38 -12.44 -0.02 13.93
C PRO A 38 -11.72 1.32 14.06
N ASP A 39 -12.23 2.17 14.96
CA ASP A 39 -11.78 3.55 15.08
C ASP A 39 -10.31 3.66 15.53
N GLU A 40 -9.84 2.69 16.32
CA GLU A 40 -8.44 2.56 16.73
C GLU A 40 -7.49 2.35 15.53
N LEU A 41 -7.95 1.68 14.47
CA LEU A 41 -7.16 1.45 13.26
C LEU A 41 -7.16 2.68 12.33
N LEU A 42 -8.12 3.59 12.51
CA LEU A 42 -8.18 4.88 11.82
C LEU A 42 -7.29 5.94 12.48
N SER A 43 -6.96 5.80 13.77
CA SER A 43 -6.14 6.77 14.50
C SER A 43 -4.77 7.04 13.84
N PRO A 44 -3.97 6.04 13.42
CA PRO A 44 -2.72 6.28 12.70
C PRO A 44 -2.91 6.99 11.36
N ILE A 45 -4.00 6.70 10.65
CA ILE A 45 -4.36 7.33 9.36
C ILE A 45 -4.64 8.82 9.57
N ARG A 46 -5.52 9.12 10.53
CA ARG A 46 -5.88 10.49 10.91
C ARG A 46 -4.65 11.29 11.34
N ARG A 47 -3.71 10.69 12.08
CA ARG A 47 -2.43 11.34 12.44
C ARG A 47 -1.58 11.69 11.21
N ARG A 48 -1.49 10.79 10.23
CA ARG A 48 -0.73 11.03 8.99
C ARG A 48 -1.32 12.17 8.16
N ILE A 49 -2.65 12.19 8.04
CA ILE A 49 -3.40 13.26 7.35
C ILE A 49 -3.23 14.59 8.07
N ALA A 50 -3.40 14.62 9.40
CA ALA A 50 -3.26 15.85 10.18
C ALA A 50 -1.84 16.44 10.15
N ALA A 51 -0.83 15.60 9.90
CA ALA A 51 0.55 16.01 9.70
C ALA A 51 0.88 16.38 8.24
N ASP A 52 -0.11 16.36 7.33
CA ASP A 52 0.02 16.54 5.88
C ASP A 52 0.98 15.56 5.20
N GLN A 53 1.16 14.38 5.78
CA GLN A 53 2.09 13.33 5.30
C GLN A 53 1.40 12.28 4.41
N GLN A 54 0.22 12.61 3.87
CA GLN A 54 -0.57 11.68 3.06
C GLN A 54 -0.04 11.50 1.63
N PHE A 55 0.82 12.42 1.17
CA PHE A 55 1.44 12.40 -0.16
C PHE A 55 2.96 12.17 -0.13
N ASP A 56 3.55 12.03 1.06
CA ASP A 56 4.98 11.79 1.22
C ASP A 56 5.38 10.39 0.72
N LYS A 57 6.66 10.17 0.40
CA LYS A 57 7.21 8.83 0.13
C LYS A 57 7.44 8.07 1.43
N LEU A 58 6.36 7.69 2.10
CA LEU A 58 6.42 6.95 3.36
C LEU A 58 5.64 5.63 3.28
N PRO A 59 6.07 4.60 4.03
CA PRO A 59 5.27 3.39 4.15
C PRO A 59 3.91 3.66 4.76
N CYS A 60 2.94 2.85 4.33
CA CYS A 60 1.60 2.79 4.89
C CYS A 60 1.66 2.58 6.39
N VAL A 61 0.81 3.29 7.13
CA VAL A 61 0.63 3.06 8.57
C VAL A 61 0.19 1.62 8.90
N TRP A 62 -0.33 0.87 7.93
CA TRP A 62 -0.70 -0.55 8.06
C TRP A 62 0.36 -1.51 7.51
N PHE A 63 1.50 -1.03 7.02
CA PHE A 63 2.57 -1.88 6.52
C PHE A 63 3.35 -2.55 7.67
N ASN A 64 3.66 -3.84 7.51
CA ASN A 64 4.64 -4.54 8.34
C ASN A 64 5.96 -4.64 7.56
N ALA A 65 6.99 -3.94 8.02
CA ALA A 65 8.30 -3.93 7.38
C ALA A 65 9.11 -5.22 7.60
N GLU A 66 8.75 -6.02 8.61
CA GLU A 66 9.43 -7.30 8.89
C GLU A 66 8.90 -8.42 8.00
N THR A 67 7.58 -8.48 7.82
CA THR A 67 6.92 -9.55 7.04
C THR A 67 6.53 -9.11 5.63
N LEU A 68 6.75 -7.84 5.28
CA LEU A 68 6.42 -7.24 3.99
C LEU A 68 4.93 -7.32 3.60
N GLN A 69 4.06 -7.44 4.60
CA GLN A 69 2.62 -7.61 4.44
C GLN A 69 1.81 -6.49 5.11
N CYS A 70 0.53 -6.41 4.74
CA CYS A 70 -0.40 -5.52 5.43
C CYS A 70 -0.84 -6.14 6.77
N ARG A 71 -0.75 -5.36 7.86
CA ARG A 71 -1.19 -5.74 9.22
C ARG A 71 -2.70 -5.99 9.31
N HIS A 72 -3.49 -5.42 8.40
CA HIS A 72 -4.94 -5.47 8.40
C HIS A 72 -5.48 -5.89 7.02
N TYR A 73 -4.98 -7.00 6.49
CA TYR A 73 -5.24 -7.47 5.14
C TYR A 73 -6.75 -7.56 4.79
N GLU A 74 -7.56 -8.03 5.74
CA GLU A 74 -9.01 -8.18 5.58
C GLU A 74 -9.79 -6.86 5.60
N LEU A 75 -9.19 -5.78 6.11
CA LEU A 75 -9.80 -4.45 6.16
C LEU A 75 -9.30 -3.53 5.05
N ARG A 76 -8.42 -4.02 4.17
CA ARG A 76 -7.84 -3.22 3.08
C ARG A 76 -8.92 -2.53 2.24
N PRO A 77 -8.69 -1.26 1.84
CA PRO A 77 -9.53 -0.55 0.87
C PRO A 77 -9.67 -1.29 -0.46
N ASP A 78 -10.70 -0.94 -1.22
CA ASP A 78 -10.96 -1.45 -2.57
C ASP A 78 -9.77 -1.17 -3.49
N ALA A 79 -9.20 0.04 -3.43
CA ALA A 79 -8.01 0.40 -4.20
C ALA A 79 -6.81 -0.54 -3.93
N CYS A 80 -6.63 -1.00 -2.68
CA CYS A 80 -5.58 -1.97 -2.36
C CYS A 80 -5.89 -3.40 -2.83
N ARG A 81 -7.17 -3.74 -3.06
CA ARG A 81 -7.60 -5.08 -3.52
C ARG A 81 -7.61 -5.18 -5.04
N GLN A 82 -7.93 -4.09 -5.70
CA GLN A 82 -7.96 -3.96 -7.15
C GLN A 82 -6.58 -3.72 -7.74
N PHE A 83 -5.56 -3.53 -6.90
CA PHE A 83 -4.19 -3.38 -7.35
C PHE A 83 -3.72 -4.65 -8.08
N GLU A 84 -3.59 -4.55 -9.40
CA GLU A 84 -3.28 -5.67 -10.27
C GLU A 84 -1.77 -5.97 -10.30
N ILE A 85 -1.42 -7.25 -10.09
CA ILE A 85 -0.05 -7.75 -10.17
C ILE A 85 0.46 -7.55 -11.60
N ASN A 86 1.68 -7.03 -11.75
CA ASN A 86 2.29 -6.69 -13.04
C ASN A 86 1.55 -5.60 -13.85
N SER A 87 0.66 -4.81 -13.25
CA SER A 87 0.21 -3.54 -13.86
C SER A 87 1.37 -2.53 -13.94
N ASP A 88 1.19 -1.44 -14.70
CA ASP A 88 2.18 -0.35 -14.74
C ASP A 88 2.44 0.24 -13.35
N LEU A 89 1.40 0.40 -12.53
CA LEU A 89 1.55 0.87 -11.14
C LEU A 89 2.30 -0.13 -10.27
N CYS A 90 2.11 -1.44 -10.47
CA CYS A 90 2.88 -2.49 -9.80
C CYS A 90 4.37 -2.41 -10.18
N ARG A 91 4.66 -2.30 -11.47
CA ARG A 91 6.04 -2.13 -11.98
C ARG A 91 6.70 -0.89 -11.41
N LEU A 92 6.02 0.26 -11.47
CA LEU A 92 6.53 1.52 -10.91
C LEU A 92 6.81 1.39 -9.41
N SER A 93 5.90 0.77 -8.66
CA SER A 93 6.08 0.57 -7.22
C SER A 93 7.28 -0.32 -6.89
N ARG A 94 7.51 -1.39 -7.67
CA ARG A 94 8.65 -2.30 -7.49
C ARG A 94 9.98 -1.69 -7.90
N TRP A 95 9.98 -0.83 -8.93
CA TRP A 95 11.16 -0.13 -9.41
C TRP A 95 11.78 0.75 -8.32
N GLU A 96 10.96 1.49 -7.57
CA GLU A 96 11.44 2.39 -6.50
C GLU A 96 12.20 1.65 -5.37
N PHE A 97 12.08 0.33 -5.27
CA PHE A 97 12.75 -0.48 -4.24
C PHE A 97 13.75 -1.48 -4.81
N ASP A 98 14.12 -1.35 -6.09
CA ASP A 98 15.04 -2.27 -6.77
C ASP A 98 14.67 -3.76 -6.60
N LEU A 99 13.36 -4.05 -6.54
CA LEU A 99 12.84 -5.41 -6.42
C LEU A 99 12.91 -6.10 -7.79
N THR A 100 14.09 -6.62 -8.13
CA THR A 100 14.32 -7.50 -9.28
C THR A 100 13.77 -8.87 -8.97
#